data_AF-A0A966EN76-F1
#
_entry.id   AF-A0A966EN76-F1
#
_cell.length_a   1.000
_cell.length_b   1.000
_cell.length_c   1.000
_cell.angle_alpha   90.00
_cell.angle_beta   90.00
_cell.angle_gamma   90.00
#
_symmetry.space_group_name_H-M   'P 1'
#
loop_
_entity.id
_entity.type
_entity.pdbx_description
1 polymer ?
#
loop_
_entity_poly.entity_id
_entity_poly.type
_entity_poly.pdbx_seq_one_letter_code
_entity_poly.pdbx_strand_id
1 'polypeptide(L)'
;MNILFRKQTTRLSVRLMVFLILISHLLSSCDKKSAKTNSAEKELRFPNQNELLTKAYLPDKGPRDAAIEVILRRTDAAADEGWDSEVVSDAAHQRLEELLDPEASLPEILVQPLRPSDLQESYTDELLSVWRSGKGTSSTKLPLSQALTSLRAIYPSGTEDKLKLKTYSITPSKSPEGMFNTKIIYFASGKTAHGTAQQNARWHCSWRSGNPPELLGIKLIDYEEILPKQGGGLNFDDVTASVFKEAPSFQDQLMLGIDHWRSRLQGDFGIDVNGLQGISLGDANGDGLDDIYVCQQGGLPNKLYVRNLNGTLKDVSAESGVDWMELTRAVLFVDLDNDGDQDLALAQGWYWMLMENNGAGIFTKRTETKAPSNLHSLAAADY
;
A
#
# COMPACT_ATOMS: atom_id res chain seq x y z
N MET A 1 -45.09 -31.08 28.52
CA MET A 1 -44.96 -32.32 27.73
C MET A 1 -43.52 -32.77 27.85
N ASN A 2 -43.26 -34.00 28.31
CA ASN A 2 -41.90 -34.56 28.41
C ASN A 2 -41.35 -34.83 26.99
N ILE A 3 -40.04 -34.84 26.72
CA ILE A 3 -39.08 -35.97 26.76
C ILE A 3 -37.77 -35.33 26.19
N LEU A 4 -36.55 -35.36 26.73
CA LEU A 4 -35.75 -36.31 27.52
C LEU A 4 -35.21 -37.52 26.72
N PHE A 5 -34.06 -37.35 26.06
CA PHE A 5 -33.17 -38.46 25.69
C PHE A 5 -31.74 -38.25 26.18
N ARG A 6 -31.16 -39.32 26.74
CA ARG A 6 -29.85 -39.36 27.41
C ARG A 6 -29.26 -40.77 27.23
N LYS A 7 -28.00 -40.86 26.79
CA LYS A 7 -27.00 -41.93 27.05
C LYS A 7 -25.69 -41.49 26.36
N GLN A 8 -24.54 -41.36 27.04
CA GLN A 8 -23.66 -42.41 27.61
C GLN A 8 -23.11 -43.37 26.53
N THR A 9 -21.84 -43.77 26.47
CA THR A 9 -20.69 -43.63 27.40
C THR A 9 -19.37 -43.58 26.55
N THR A 10 -18.12 -43.43 27.02
CA THR A 10 -17.48 -43.82 28.31
C THR A 10 -16.34 -42.83 28.71
N ARG A 11 -15.37 -43.26 29.52
CA ARG A 11 -14.11 -42.57 29.90
C ARG A 11 -12.91 -43.45 29.53
N LEU A 12 -11.71 -42.87 29.46
CA LEU A 12 -10.57 -43.46 30.17
C LEU A 12 -9.62 -42.37 30.70
N SER A 13 -9.19 -42.53 31.94
CA SER A 13 -8.16 -41.71 32.61
C SER A 13 -7.31 -42.66 33.42
N VAL A 14 -5.98 -42.54 33.30
CA VAL A 14 -5.01 -43.20 34.19
C VAL A 14 -3.88 -42.23 34.50
N ARG A 15 -3.59 -42.04 35.79
CA ARG A 15 -2.42 -41.32 36.34
C ARG A 15 -1.34 -42.35 36.75
N LEU A 16 -0.07 -42.00 36.58
CA LEU A 16 1.10 -42.21 37.49
C LEU A 16 2.37 -41.86 36.67
N MET A 17 3.28 -40.93 37.00
CA MET A 17 3.98 -40.56 38.25
C MET A 17 5.20 -41.45 38.57
N VAL A 18 6.42 -40.99 38.20
CA VAL A 18 7.71 -41.32 38.85
C VAL A 18 8.67 -40.11 38.74
N PHE A 19 9.00 -39.54 39.91
CA PHE A 19 10.24 -38.94 40.46
C PHE A 19 11.31 -38.25 39.56
N LEU A 20 11.86 -37.04 39.83
CA LEU A 20 12.56 -36.40 41.00
C LEU A 20 14.11 -36.43 40.86
N ILE A 21 14.82 -35.41 41.42
CA ILE A 21 16.30 -35.10 41.41
C ILE A 21 16.65 -33.96 40.42
N LEU A 22 17.34 -32.85 40.75
CA LEU A 22 17.74 -32.25 42.05
C LEU A 22 17.83 -30.70 41.90
N ILE A 23 17.72 -29.94 43.00
CA ILE A 23 18.04 -28.50 43.05
C ILE A 23 19.43 -28.32 43.71
N SER A 24 20.13 -27.25 43.32
CA SER A 24 21.27 -26.60 44.01
C SER A 24 22.60 -27.37 44.14
N HIS A 25 23.68 -26.70 43.72
CA HIS A 25 24.80 -26.41 44.63
C HIS A 25 25.44 -25.06 44.31
N LEU A 26 25.85 -24.35 45.37
CA LEU A 26 26.49 -23.03 45.33
C LEU A 26 27.98 -23.13 44.99
N LEU A 27 28.52 -21.98 44.55
CA LEU A 27 29.82 -21.42 44.93
C LEU A 27 30.64 -22.24 45.96
N SER A 28 31.82 -22.73 45.55
CA SER A 28 33.09 -22.47 46.24
C SER A 28 34.26 -23.14 45.52
N SER A 29 35.25 -22.34 45.10
CA SER A 29 36.65 -22.63 45.43
C SER A 29 37.48 -21.37 45.21
N CYS A 30 38.23 -20.97 46.23
CA CYS A 30 39.13 -19.82 46.19
C CYS A 30 40.59 -20.30 46.23
N ASP A 31 41.49 -19.35 45.95
CA ASP A 31 42.88 -19.30 46.38
C ASP A 31 44.02 -20.06 45.65
N LYS A 32 44.89 -19.21 45.09
CA LYS A 32 46.37 -19.21 45.18
C LYS A 32 47.20 -20.14 44.29
N LYS A 33 47.86 -19.50 43.32
CA LYS A 33 49.35 -19.34 43.35
C LYS A 33 49.77 -18.03 42.67
N SER A 34 50.80 -17.39 43.21
CA SER A 34 51.37 -16.14 42.70
C SER A 34 52.68 -16.39 41.94
N ALA A 35 53.01 -15.50 41.00
CA ALA A 35 54.24 -14.68 40.99
C ALA A 35 54.85 -14.46 39.58
N LYS A 36 55.47 -13.28 39.43
CA LYS A 36 56.38 -12.81 38.37
C LYS A 36 55.77 -12.31 37.05
N THR A 37 55.37 -11.04 37.11
CA THR A 37 55.88 -9.95 36.24
C THR A 37 56.63 -10.35 34.96
N ASN A 38 56.13 -9.86 33.82
CA ASN A 38 56.98 -9.12 32.88
C ASN A 38 56.17 -8.01 32.19
N SER A 39 56.76 -6.83 32.10
CA SER A 39 56.17 -5.64 31.49
C SER A 39 56.26 -5.70 29.96
N ALA A 40 55.13 -5.57 29.29
CA ALA A 40 55.06 -5.16 27.89
C ALA A 40 53.73 -4.44 27.68
N GLU A 41 53.79 -3.11 27.55
CA GLU A 41 52.64 -2.33 27.06
C GLU A 41 52.30 -2.82 25.65
N LYS A 42 51.05 -3.26 25.46
CA LYS A 42 50.46 -3.41 24.14
C LYS A 42 49.33 -2.41 24.00
N GLU A 43 49.63 -1.32 23.29
CA GLU A 43 48.60 -0.48 22.69
C GLU A 43 47.59 -1.38 21.95
N LEU A 44 46.30 -1.22 22.24
CA LEU A 44 45.22 -1.73 21.40
C LEU A 44 45.15 -0.84 20.14
N ARG A 45 46.04 -1.13 19.18
CA ARG A 45 45.96 -0.54 17.84
C ARG A 45 44.81 -1.18 17.08
N PHE A 46 43.78 -0.40 16.81
CA PHE A 46 42.83 -0.71 15.75
C PHE A 46 43.56 -0.61 14.39
N PRO A 47 43.31 -1.53 13.43
CA PRO A 47 43.93 -1.45 12.11
C PRO A 47 43.43 -0.23 11.33
N ASN A 48 44.32 0.37 10.54
CA ASN A 48 44.00 1.53 9.69
C ASN A 48 42.93 1.20 8.64
N GLN A 49 42.03 2.15 8.36
CA GLN A 49 40.89 1.99 7.46
C GLN A 49 41.21 1.79 5.96
N ASN A 50 42.49 1.61 5.57
CA ASN A 50 42.91 1.53 4.16
C ASN A 50 43.46 0.17 3.68
N GLU A 51 43.32 -0.91 4.47
CA GLU A 51 43.67 -2.28 4.01
C GLU A 51 42.46 -3.22 3.78
N LEU A 52 41.23 -2.76 4.03
CA LEU A 52 40.00 -3.58 3.83
C LEU A 52 39.45 -3.56 2.38
N LEU A 53 40.24 -3.12 1.41
CA LEU A 53 39.88 -3.09 -0.02
C LEU A 53 40.71 -4.07 -0.87
N THR A 54 40.82 -5.33 -0.43
CA THR A 54 41.22 -6.41 -1.36
C THR A 54 40.51 -7.72 -1.10
N LYS A 55 39.76 -8.18 -2.11
CA LYS A 55 39.23 -9.55 -2.30
C LYS A 55 38.38 -10.10 -1.13
N ALA A 56 37.11 -9.71 -1.13
CA ALA A 56 36.07 -10.64 -0.70
C ALA A 56 36.09 -11.86 -1.65
N TYR A 57 36.70 -12.95 -1.18
CA TYR A 57 36.71 -14.22 -1.89
C TYR A 57 35.32 -14.83 -1.74
N LEU A 58 34.49 -14.73 -2.79
CA LEU A 58 33.24 -15.49 -2.85
C LEU A 58 33.60 -16.98 -2.75
N PRO A 59 33.05 -17.74 -1.78
CA PRO A 59 33.25 -19.18 -1.75
C PRO A 59 32.64 -19.81 -3.01
N ASP A 60 33.22 -20.94 -3.45
CA ASP A 60 32.82 -21.63 -4.68
C ASP A 60 31.30 -21.82 -4.80
N LYS A 61 30.77 -21.60 -6.01
CA LYS A 61 29.34 -21.64 -6.34
C LYS A 61 28.70 -22.94 -5.82
N GLY A 62 27.97 -22.84 -4.72
CA GLY A 62 27.28 -23.97 -4.12
C GLY A 62 26.09 -24.45 -4.96
N PRO A 63 25.66 -25.71 -4.84
CA PRO A 63 24.52 -26.23 -5.60
C PRO A 63 23.19 -25.52 -5.31
N ARG A 64 23.09 -24.77 -4.19
CA ARG A 64 21.95 -23.88 -3.91
C ARG A 64 21.91 -22.66 -4.84
N ASP A 65 23.04 -22.03 -5.11
CA ASP A 65 23.08 -20.83 -5.96
C ASP A 65 22.89 -21.19 -7.43
N ALA A 66 23.38 -22.36 -7.86
CA ALA A 66 23.04 -22.91 -9.17
C ALA A 66 21.54 -23.22 -9.30
N ALA A 67 20.89 -23.73 -8.24
CA ALA A 67 19.45 -23.95 -8.22
C ALA A 67 18.66 -22.62 -8.23
N ILE A 68 19.13 -21.60 -7.49
CA ILE A 68 18.55 -20.25 -7.51
C ILE A 68 18.75 -19.59 -8.88
N GLU A 69 19.93 -19.70 -9.50
CA GLU A 69 20.21 -19.15 -10.84
C GLU A 69 19.35 -19.87 -11.91
N VAL A 70 19.10 -21.18 -11.77
CA VAL A 70 18.17 -21.93 -12.65
C VAL A 70 16.70 -21.58 -12.38
N ILE A 71 16.31 -21.26 -11.15
CA ILE A 71 14.95 -20.78 -10.83
C ILE A 71 14.76 -19.35 -11.36
N LEU A 72 15.71 -18.46 -11.13
CA LEU A 72 15.71 -17.09 -11.65
C LEU A 72 15.70 -17.10 -13.19
N ARG A 73 16.57 -17.85 -13.87
CA ARG A 73 16.52 -18.01 -15.34
C ARG A 73 15.25 -18.70 -15.87
N ARG A 74 14.49 -19.40 -15.03
CA ARG A 74 13.16 -19.94 -15.39
C ARG A 74 12.02 -18.95 -15.12
N THR A 75 12.24 -18.00 -14.22
CA THR A 75 11.28 -16.92 -13.88
C THR A 75 11.46 -15.74 -14.84
N ASP A 76 12.72 -15.38 -15.10
CA ASP A 76 13.21 -14.35 -16.02
C ASP A 76 13.69 -14.96 -17.35
N ALA A 77 13.01 -15.99 -17.86
CA ALA A 77 13.30 -16.56 -19.18
C ALA A 77 13.06 -15.56 -20.35
N ALA A 78 12.50 -14.39 -20.03
CA ALA A 78 12.26 -13.24 -20.92
C ALA A 78 13.37 -12.15 -20.84
N ALA A 79 14.53 -12.45 -20.26
CA ALA A 79 15.61 -11.46 -20.10
C ALA A 79 16.23 -10.97 -21.44
N ASP A 80 16.11 -11.76 -22.52
CA ASP A 80 16.64 -11.43 -23.85
C ASP A 80 15.56 -10.89 -24.80
N GLU A 81 14.29 -11.25 -24.58
CA GLU A 81 13.09 -10.77 -25.28
C GLU A 81 11.96 -10.63 -24.25
N GLY A 82 11.53 -9.40 -23.96
CA GLY A 82 10.49 -9.13 -22.95
C GLY A 82 9.16 -9.82 -23.28
N TRP A 83 8.31 -10.06 -22.28
CA TRP A 83 7.06 -10.82 -22.48
C TRP A 83 6.25 -10.25 -23.65
N ASP A 84 5.86 -11.09 -24.62
CA ASP A 84 5.11 -10.65 -25.82
C ASP A 84 3.91 -9.75 -25.48
N SER A 85 3.21 -10.06 -24.38
CA SER A 85 2.07 -9.29 -23.88
C SER A 85 2.43 -7.92 -23.30
N GLU A 86 3.64 -7.76 -22.75
CA GLU A 86 4.18 -6.51 -22.24
C GLU A 86 4.61 -5.61 -23.42
N VAL A 87 5.40 -6.15 -24.36
CA VAL A 87 5.81 -5.45 -25.58
C VAL A 87 4.60 -4.96 -26.40
N VAL A 88 3.57 -5.81 -26.57
CA VAL A 88 2.34 -5.43 -27.27
C VAL A 88 1.49 -4.45 -26.44
N SER A 89 1.48 -4.57 -25.11
CA SER A 89 0.79 -3.61 -24.22
C SER A 89 1.41 -2.22 -24.34
N ASP A 90 2.74 -2.11 -24.30
CA ASP A 90 3.47 -0.85 -24.35
C ASP A 90 3.38 -0.20 -25.73
N ALA A 91 3.51 -0.98 -26.81
CA ALA A 91 3.30 -0.48 -28.17
C ALA A 91 1.86 0.04 -28.40
N ALA A 92 0.86 -0.64 -27.85
CA ALA A 92 -0.54 -0.18 -27.92
C ALA A 92 -0.82 1.03 -27.02
N HIS A 93 -0.14 1.12 -25.87
CA HIS A 93 -0.21 2.26 -24.96
C HIS A 93 0.38 3.52 -25.60
N GLN A 94 1.64 3.46 -26.06
CA GLN A 94 2.31 4.55 -26.76
C GLN A 94 1.51 4.99 -27.99
N ARG A 95 1.02 4.04 -28.80
CA ARG A 95 0.22 4.37 -29.99
C ARG A 95 -1.11 5.02 -29.64
N LEU A 96 -1.69 4.73 -28.47
CA LEU A 96 -2.89 5.41 -28.02
C LEU A 96 -2.60 6.83 -27.50
N GLU A 97 -1.46 7.06 -26.84
CA GLU A 97 -1.02 8.41 -26.46
C GLU A 97 -0.82 9.29 -27.71
N GLU A 98 -0.14 8.78 -28.74
CA GLU A 98 -0.01 9.44 -30.05
C GLU A 98 -1.37 9.79 -30.67
N LEU A 99 -2.33 8.86 -30.64
CA LEU A 99 -3.69 9.09 -31.17
C LEU A 99 -4.57 9.99 -30.31
N LEU A 100 -4.11 10.36 -29.11
CA LEU A 100 -4.77 11.37 -28.29
C LEU A 100 -4.11 12.75 -28.42
N ASP A 101 -2.98 12.91 -29.09
CA ASP A 101 -2.44 14.25 -29.36
C ASP A 101 -3.46 15.08 -30.18
N PRO A 102 -3.80 16.32 -29.77
CA PRO A 102 -4.72 17.19 -30.52
C PRO A 102 -4.33 17.44 -31.99
N GLU A 103 -3.04 17.36 -32.34
CA GLU A 103 -2.52 17.56 -33.70
C GLU A 103 -2.37 16.24 -34.50
N ALA A 104 -2.70 15.09 -33.91
CA ALA A 104 -2.50 13.78 -34.54
C ALA A 104 -3.42 13.54 -35.75
N SER A 105 -2.87 12.85 -36.75
CA SER A 105 -3.65 12.25 -37.84
C SER A 105 -4.36 10.99 -37.33
N LEU A 106 -5.68 11.07 -37.20
CA LEU A 106 -6.53 10.02 -36.66
C LEU A 106 -7.00 9.02 -37.74
N PRO A 107 -7.10 7.72 -37.43
CA PRO A 107 -7.67 6.74 -38.35
C PRO A 107 -9.17 6.96 -38.55
N GLU A 108 -9.67 6.65 -39.75
CA GLU A 108 -11.10 6.75 -40.11
C GLU A 108 -11.94 5.59 -39.51
N ILE A 109 -11.95 5.48 -38.18
CA ILE A 109 -12.74 4.48 -37.45
C ILE A 109 -14.01 5.09 -36.85
N LEU A 110 -15.06 4.27 -36.81
CA LEU A 110 -16.37 4.63 -36.24
C LEU A 110 -16.51 4.04 -34.83
N VAL A 111 -16.51 4.93 -33.83
CA VAL A 111 -16.62 4.62 -32.40
C VAL A 111 -17.93 5.13 -31.82
N GLN A 112 -18.31 4.65 -30.63
CA GLN A 112 -19.40 5.25 -29.85
C GLN A 112 -18.91 6.56 -29.18
N PRO A 113 -19.83 7.43 -28.68
CA PRO A 113 -19.43 8.61 -27.92
C PRO A 113 -18.53 8.24 -26.73
N LEU A 114 -17.37 8.91 -26.62
CA LEU A 114 -16.43 8.72 -25.51
C LEU A 114 -16.82 9.56 -24.29
N ARG A 115 -17.59 10.63 -24.51
CA ARG A 115 -18.41 11.31 -23.50
C ARG A 115 -19.89 11.02 -23.79
N PRO A 116 -20.62 10.29 -22.92
CA PRO A 116 -22.02 9.96 -23.15
C PRO A 116 -22.95 11.18 -23.14
N SER A 117 -24.12 11.04 -23.76
CA SER A 117 -25.20 12.04 -23.69
C SER A 117 -26.21 11.77 -22.58
N ASP A 118 -26.20 10.58 -21.97
CA ASP A 118 -27.10 10.14 -20.89
C ASP A 118 -26.44 10.25 -19.50
N LEU A 119 -25.66 11.31 -19.28
CA LEU A 119 -25.04 11.60 -17.99
C LEU A 119 -26.08 11.89 -16.92
N GLN A 120 -25.95 11.23 -15.77
CA GLN A 120 -26.79 11.39 -14.60
C GLN A 120 -25.97 12.01 -13.47
N GLU A 121 -26.52 13.02 -12.79
CA GLU A 121 -25.89 13.61 -11.60
C GLU A 121 -25.90 12.56 -10.47
N SER A 122 -24.72 12.12 -10.05
CA SER A 122 -24.54 11.11 -9.01
C SER A 122 -24.26 11.72 -7.63
N TYR A 123 -23.77 12.96 -7.58
CA TYR A 123 -23.50 13.72 -6.37
C TYR A 123 -23.40 15.21 -6.72
N THR A 124 -23.83 16.09 -5.82
CA THR A 124 -23.81 17.53 -6.02
C THR A 124 -23.77 18.25 -4.67
N ASP A 125 -22.87 19.22 -4.48
CA ASP A 125 -22.78 20.04 -3.27
C ASP A 125 -22.51 21.52 -3.63
N GLU A 126 -21.99 22.33 -2.70
CA GLU A 126 -21.66 23.74 -3.00
C GLU A 126 -20.40 23.90 -3.87
N LEU A 127 -19.50 22.91 -3.85
CA LEU A 127 -18.18 22.97 -4.49
C LEU A 127 -18.17 22.35 -5.89
N LEU A 128 -18.87 21.23 -6.08
CA LEU A 128 -18.78 20.43 -7.30
C LEU A 128 -20.07 19.69 -7.65
N SER A 129 -20.05 19.07 -8.83
CA SER A 129 -21.03 18.07 -9.26
C SER A 129 -20.30 16.89 -9.91
N VAL A 130 -20.73 15.67 -9.60
CA VAL A 130 -20.21 14.42 -10.18
C VAL A 130 -21.29 13.83 -11.08
N TRP A 131 -20.96 13.60 -12.34
CA TRP A 131 -21.86 13.06 -13.35
C TRP A 131 -21.33 11.72 -13.83
N ARG A 132 -22.21 10.72 -13.97
CA ARG A 132 -21.85 9.36 -14.37
C ARG A 132 -22.66 8.90 -15.57
N SER A 133 -22.06 8.06 -16.42
CA SER A 133 -22.76 7.38 -17.51
C SER A 133 -23.92 6.53 -17.00
N GLY A 134 -25.08 6.62 -17.64
CA GLY A 134 -26.16 5.66 -17.44
C GLY A 134 -25.76 4.23 -17.85
N LYS A 135 -26.63 3.26 -17.55
CA LYS A 135 -26.45 1.85 -18.01
C LYS A 135 -26.77 1.68 -19.51
N GLY A 136 -27.04 2.75 -20.24
CA GLY A 136 -27.42 2.73 -21.64
C GLY A 136 -26.20 2.66 -22.56
N THR A 137 -26.01 1.55 -23.28
CA THR A 137 -25.05 1.52 -24.38
C THR A 137 -25.62 2.29 -25.58
N SER A 138 -25.11 3.50 -25.84
CA SER A 138 -25.51 4.24 -27.05
C SER A 138 -25.22 3.42 -28.30
N SER A 139 -26.20 3.30 -29.19
CA SER A 139 -26.07 2.65 -30.49
C SER A 139 -25.54 3.59 -31.58
N THR A 140 -25.35 4.88 -31.28
CA THR A 140 -24.80 5.84 -32.24
C THR A 140 -23.31 5.59 -32.46
N LYS A 141 -22.88 5.67 -33.72
CA LYS A 141 -21.47 5.65 -34.11
C LYS A 141 -21.12 6.97 -34.79
N LEU A 142 -19.93 7.48 -34.49
CA LEU A 142 -19.36 8.70 -35.04
C LEU A 142 -17.86 8.51 -35.29
N PRO A 143 -17.23 9.32 -36.16
CA PRO A 143 -15.78 9.30 -36.35
C PRO A 143 -15.03 9.53 -35.04
N LEU A 144 -13.89 8.86 -34.87
CA LEU A 144 -13.02 9.02 -33.68
C LEU A 144 -12.67 10.49 -33.40
N SER A 145 -12.40 11.28 -34.45
CA SER A 145 -12.15 12.72 -34.35
C SER A 145 -13.27 13.46 -33.62
N GLN A 146 -14.52 13.28 -34.07
CA GLN A 146 -15.69 13.89 -33.43
C GLN A 146 -15.91 13.39 -32.00
N ALA A 147 -15.62 12.10 -31.74
CA ALA A 147 -15.73 11.54 -30.40
C ALA A 147 -14.71 12.18 -29.43
N LEU A 148 -13.47 12.37 -29.86
CA LEU A 148 -12.42 13.06 -29.08
C LEU A 148 -12.73 14.56 -28.92
N THR A 149 -13.23 15.24 -29.95
CA THR A 149 -13.72 16.63 -29.81
C THR A 149 -14.83 16.73 -28.76
N SER A 150 -15.79 15.80 -28.77
CA SER A 150 -16.88 15.78 -27.78
C SER A 150 -16.43 15.50 -26.35
N LEU A 151 -15.37 14.70 -26.18
CA LEU A 151 -14.74 14.40 -24.90
C LEU A 151 -14.02 15.64 -24.34
N ARG A 152 -13.30 16.37 -25.20
CA ARG A 152 -12.53 17.58 -24.86
C ARG A 152 -13.37 18.83 -24.68
N ALA A 153 -14.62 18.85 -25.14
CA ALA A 153 -15.51 20.01 -25.11
C ALA A 153 -15.81 20.56 -23.70
N ILE A 154 -15.44 19.86 -22.62
CA ILE A 154 -15.55 20.39 -21.25
C ILE A 154 -14.44 21.40 -20.90
N TYR A 155 -13.31 21.35 -21.61
CA TYR A 155 -12.17 22.24 -21.41
C TYR A 155 -12.27 23.43 -22.37
N PRO A 156 -12.31 24.69 -21.90
CA PRO A 156 -12.45 25.87 -22.78
C PRO A 156 -11.29 26.05 -23.78
N SER A 157 -10.10 25.51 -23.46
CA SER A 157 -8.94 25.41 -24.35
C SER A 157 -9.12 24.40 -25.48
N GLY A 158 -10.10 23.49 -25.38
CA GLY A 158 -10.21 22.29 -26.22
C GLY A 158 -9.18 21.21 -25.89
N THR A 159 -8.41 21.35 -24.81
CA THR A 159 -7.34 20.42 -24.40
C THR A 159 -7.26 20.29 -22.88
N GLU A 160 -7.01 19.07 -22.40
CA GLU A 160 -6.72 18.76 -21.01
C GLU A 160 -5.31 19.23 -20.59
N ASP A 161 -5.16 19.81 -19.39
CA ASP A 161 -3.85 20.20 -18.82
C ASP A 161 -2.98 18.97 -18.47
N LYS A 162 -3.63 17.83 -18.24
CA LYS A 162 -3.00 16.58 -17.82
C LYS A 162 -3.84 15.40 -18.30
N LEU A 163 -3.24 14.57 -19.15
CA LEU A 163 -3.73 13.28 -19.59
C LEU A 163 -2.93 12.17 -18.89
N LYS A 164 -3.60 11.08 -18.51
CA LYS A 164 -2.97 9.83 -18.09
C LYS A 164 -3.76 8.64 -18.62
N LEU A 165 -3.06 7.72 -19.26
CA LEU A 165 -3.59 6.41 -19.61
C LEU A 165 -2.98 5.34 -18.70
N LYS A 166 -3.71 4.25 -18.46
CA LYS A 166 -3.13 3.04 -17.85
C LYS A 166 -3.78 1.78 -18.42
N THR A 167 -3.02 0.99 -19.17
CA THR A 167 -3.42 -0.37 -19.54
C THR A 167 -3.43 -1.24 -18.29
N TYR A 168 -4.52 -1.96 -18.03
CA TYR A 168 -4.65 -2.86 -16.87
C TYR A 168 -5.04 -4.29 -17.26
N SER A 169 -5.31 -4.53 -18.55
CA SER A 169 -5.57 -5.87 -19.08
C SER A 169 -5.28 -5.87 -20.58
N ILE A 170 -4.53 -6.87 -21.03
CA ILE A 170 -4.40 -7.25 -22.44
C ILE A 170 -5.03 -8.63 -22.63
N THR A 171 -5.69 -8.83 -23.75
CA THR A 171 -6.28 -10.13 -24.11
C THR A 171 -6.02 -10.40 -25.59
N PRO A 172 -5.06 -11.27 -25.95
CA PRO A 172 -4.86 -11.69 -27.33
C PRO A 172 -6.10 -12.45 -27.82
N SER A 173 -6.54 -12.15 -29.04
CA SER A 173 -7.62 -12.88 -29.70
C SER A 173 -7.07 -14.18 -30.29
N LYS A 174 -7.85 -15.27 -30.21
CA LYS A 174 -7.50 -16.57 -30.83
C LYS A 174 -7.66 -16.59 -32.37
N SER A 175 -7.88 -15.43 -32.99
CA SER A 175 -8.09 -15.26 -34.43
C SER A 175 -6.75 -15.23 -35.20
N PRO A 176 -6.65 -15.85 -36.39
CA PRO A 176 -5.41 -15.90 -37.18
C PRO A 176 -4.82 -14.54 -37.60
N GLU A 177 -5.62 -13.46 -37.58
CA GLU A 177 -5.24 -12.13 -38.06
C GLU A 177 -4.37 -11.30 -37.09
N GLY A 178 -3.86 -11.89 -36.00
CA GLY A 178 -3.05 -11.16 -35.02
C GLY A 178 -3.83 -10.04 -34.32
N MET A 179 -5.07 -10.31 -33.91
CA MET A 179 -5.91 -9.33 -33.22
C MET A 179 -5.70 -9.40 -31.71
N PHE A 180 -5.78 -8.26 -31.02
CA PHE A 180 -5.77 -8.22 -29.56
C PHE A 180 -6.67 -7.11 -29.03
N ASN A 181 -7.03 -7.20 -27.75
CA ASN A 181 -7.80 -6.17 -27.07
C ASN A 181 -7.05 -5.68 -25.84
N THR A 182 -7.16 -4.39 -25.53
CA THR A 182 -6.69 -3.80 -24.28
C THR A 182 -7.86 -3.21 -23.52
N LYS A 183 -7.80 -3.26 -22.18
CA LYS A 183 -8.62 -2.43 -21.31
C LYS A 183 -7.74 -1.39 -20.65
N ILE A 184 -8.19 -0.15 -20.71
CA ILE A 184 -7.45 1.00 -20.19
C ILE A 184 -8.31 1.79 -19.22
N ILE A 185 -7.64 2.49 -18.32
CA ILE A 185 -8.19 3.63 -17.56
C ILE A 185 -7.70 4.89 -18.25
N TYR A 186 -8.63 5.78 -18.60
CA TYR A 186 -8.40 7.15 -19.04
C TYR A 186 -8.66 8.08 -17.85
N PHE A 187 -7.69 8.93 -17.54
CA PHE A 187 -7.82 10.05 -16.63
C PHE A 187 -7.42 11.32 -17.38
N ALA A 188 -8.27 12.34 -17.34
CA ALA A 188 -7.91 13.68 -17.77
C ALA A 188 -8.33 14.72 -16.75
N SER A 189 -7.58 15.82 -16.68
CA SER A 189 -7.96 16.99 -15.90
C SER A 189 -7.51 18.27 -16.58
N GLY A 190 -8.31 19.33 -16.49
CA GLY A 190 -8.00 20.62 -17.10
C GLY A 190 -8.81 21.76 -16.50
N LYS A 191 -8.29 22.97 -16.60
CA LYS A 191 -8.95 24.18 -16.11
C LYS A 191 -10.22 24.50 -16.91
N THR A 192 -11.24 24.92 -16.19
CA THR A 192 -12.50 25.47 -16.69
C THR A 192 -12.71 26.87 -16.12
N ALA A 193 -13.82 27.53 -16.49
CA ALA A 193 -14.19 28.83 -15.94
C ALA A 193 -14.45 28.83 -14.42
N HIS A 194 -14.59 27.66 -13.78
CA HIS A 194 -15.00 27.54 -12.37
C HIS A 194 -13.99 26.79 -11.49
N GLY A 195 -12.92 26.23 -12.08
CA GLY A 195 -11.89 25.46 -11.40
C GLY A 195 -11.34 24.36 -12.30
N THR A 196 -10.60 23.41 -11.74
CA THR A 196 -10.15 22.21 -12.47
C THR A 196 -11.30 21.21 -12.59
N ALA A 197 -11.67 20.82 -13.82
CA ALA A 197 -12.54 19.68 -14.06
C ALA A 197 -11.71 18.40 -14.22
N GLN A 198 -12.32 17.25 -13.93
CA GLN A 198 -11.71 15.93 -14.09
C GLN A 198 -12.64 14.98 -14.86
N GLN A 199 -12.05 14.05 -15.59
CA GLN A 199 -12.74 12.99 -16.33
C GLN A 199 -12.07 11.65 -16.04
N ASN A 200 -12.87 10.67 -15.63
CA ASN A 200 -12.48 9.29 -15.43
C ASN A 200 -13.27 8.43 -16.42
N ALA A 201 -12.62 7.56 -17.17
CA ALA A 201 -13.32 6.63 -18.05
C ALA A 201 -12.57 5.30 -18.18
N ARG A 202 -13.28 4.20 -18.41
CA ARG A 202 -12.64 2.93 -18.80
C ARG A 202 -12.99 2.59 -20.23
N TRP A 203 -11.99 2.35 -21.07
CA TRP A 203 -12.19 1.96 -22.46
C TRP A 203 -11.75 0.51 -22.69
N HIS A 204 -12.44 -0.15 -23.62
CA HIS A 204 -12.04 -1.39 -24.26
C HIS A 204 -11.62 -1.03 -25.68
N CYS A 205 -10.32 -1.16 -25.99
CA CYS A 205 -9.76 -0.88 -27.30
C CYS A 205 -9.48 -2.19 -28.03
N SER A 206 -9.84 -2.26 -29.31
CA SER A 206 -9.56 -3.40 -30.19
C SER A 206 -8.51 -3.03 -31.22
N TRP A 207 -7.56 -3.93 -31.44
CA TRP A 207 -6.33 -3.66 -32.19
C TRP A 207 -6.00 -4.79 -33.17
N ARG A 208 -5.30 -4.43 -34.25
CA ARG A 208 -4.53 -5.36 -35.08
C ARG A 208 -3.05 -5.22 -34.76
N SER A 209 -2.36 -6.34 -34.56
CA SER A 209 -0.91 -6.37 -34.39
C SER A 209 -0.20 -5.82 -35.64
N GLY A 210 0.80 -4.99 -35.39
CA GLY A 210 1.60 -4.29 -36.38
C GLY A 210 2.67 -3.48 -35.66
N ASN A 211 3.52 -2.78 -36.41
CA ASN A 211 4.50 -1.85 -35.86
C ASN A 211 4.43 -0.50 -36.62
N PRO A 212 3.75 0.52 -36.09
CA PRO A 212 2.94 0.52 -34.86
C PRO A 212 1.64 -0.30 -34.99
N PRO A 213 0.99 -0.70 -33.88
CA PRO A 213 -0.29 -1.41 -33.91
C PRO A 213 -1.43 -0.52 -34.45
N GLU A 214 -2.41 -1.13 -35.12
CA GLU A 214 -3.54 -0.42 -35.71
C GLU A 214 -4.74 -0.45 -34.76
N LEU A 215 -5.24 0.74 -34.37
CA LEU A 215 -6.45 0.88 -33.58
C LEU A 215 -7.70 0.69 -34.47
N LEU A 216 -8.51 -0.31 -34.16
CA LEU A 216 -9.72 -0.66 -34.92
C LEU A 216 -11.01 -0.13 -34.28
N GLY A 217 -10.99 0.14 -32.97
CA GLY A 217 -12.17 0.66 -32.26
C GLY A 217 -11.92 0.92 -30.79
N ILE A 218 -12.67 1.90 -30.25
CA ILE A 218 -12.75 2.20 -28.82
C ILE A 218 -14.20 2.03 -28.38
N LYS A 219 -14.42 1.24 -27.33
CA LYS A 219 -15.71 1.08 -26.64
C LYS A 219 -15.60 1.61 -25.22
N LEU A 220 -16.39 2.62 -24.88
CA LEU A 220 -16.56 3.11 -23.52
C LEU A 220 -17.27 2.03 -22.68
N ILE A 221 -16.71 1.72 -21.51
CA ILE A 221 -17.26 0.79 -20.52
C ILE A 221 -18.08 1.58 -19.49
N ASP A 222 -17.49 2.64 -18.96
CA ASP A 222 -18.10 3.63 -18.08
C ASP A 222 -17.39 4.98 -18.20
N TYR A 223 -18.04 6.01 -17.67
CA TYR A 223 -17.57 7.39 -17.67
C TYR A 223 -18.06 8.13 -16.43
N GLU A 224 -17.20 8.98 -15.90
CA GLU A 224 -17.48 9.93 -14.84
C GLU A 224 -16.80 11.26 -15.15
N GLU A 225 -17.50 12.37 -14.96
CA GLU A 225 -16.91 13.72 -14.97
C GLU A 225 -17.21 14.44 -13.66
N ILE A 226 -16.22 15.17 -13.16
CA ILE A 226 -16.31 15.97 -11.94
C ILE A 226 -16.13 17.42 -12.36
N LEU A 227 -17.19 18.21 -12.22
CA LEU A 227 -17.26 19.60 -12.66
C LEU A 227 -17.30 20.55 -11.45
N PRO A 228 -16.36 21.50 -11.35
CA PRO A 228 -16.34 22.50 -10.28
C PRO A 228 -17.48 23.51 -10.46
N LYS A 229 -18.03 24.00 -9.34
CA LYS A 229 -19.03 25.07 -9.30
C LYS A 229 -18.36 26.43 -9.05
N GLN A 230 -19.09 27.53 -9.23
CA GLN A 230 -18.53 28.87 -9.02
C GLN A 230 -18.01 29.05 -7.58
N GLY A 231 -16.69 29.26 -7.45
CA GLY A 231 -16.01 29.35 -6.15
C GLY A 231 -15.58 28.00 -5.56
N GLY A 232 -16.03 26.89 -6.12
CA GLY A 232 -15.67 25.53 -5.73
C GLY A 232 -14.59 24.93 -6.61
N GLY A 233 -13.32 25.19 -6.27
CA GLY A 233 -12.22 24.46 -6.88
C GLY A 233 -12.16 23.03 -6.35
N LEU A 234 -11.78 22.07 -7.21
CA LEU A 234 -11.20 20.79 -6.77
C LEU A 234 -9.81 21.02 -6.19
N ASN A 235 -9.75 21.72 -5.06
CA ASN A 235 -8.55 21.86 -4.28
C ASN A 235 -8.43 20.65 -3.37
N PHE A 236 -7.52 19.73 -3.72
CA PHE A 236 -6.84 18.95 -2.68
C PHE A 236 -5.86 19.90 -1.99
N ASP A 237 -6.39 20.76 -1.10
CA ASP A 237 -5.58 21.63 -0.25
C ASP A 237 -4.84 20.77 0.78
N ASP A 238 -3.56 21.08 1.01
CA ASP A 238 -2.80 20.48 2.10
C ASP A 238 -3.32 21.02 3.44
N VAL A 239 -4.20 20.24 4.06
CA VAL A 239 -4.78 20.51 5.38
C VAL A 239 -3.98 19.90 6.52
N THR A 240 -2.81 19.30 6.27
CA THR A 240 -2.03 18.61 7.31
C THR A 240 -1.73 19.53 8.49
N ALA A 241 -1.30 20.77 8.21
CA ALA A 241 -1.01 21.76 9.24
C ALA A 241 -2.25 22.22 10.03
N SER A 242 -3.46 22.21 9.44
CA SER A 242 -4.69 22.64 10.13
C SER A 242 -5.34 21.51 10.93
N VAL A 243 -5.19 20.26 10.48
CA VAL A 243 -5.63 19.03 11.15
C VAL A 243 -4.76 18.73 12.38
N PHE A 244 -3.43 18.79 12.24
CA PHE A 244 -2.48 18.49 13.33
C PHE A 244 -2.14 19.69 14.24
N LYS A 245 -2.75 20.87 14.05
CA LYS A 245 -2.42 22.11 14.82
C LYS A 245 -2.56 21.97 16.35
N GLU A 246 -3.36 21.01 16.82
CA GLU A 246 -3.64 20.73 18.23
C GLU A 246 -2.84 19.53 18.78
N ALA A 247 -1.97 18.93 17.96
CA ALA A 247 -1.16 17.75 18.30
C ALA A 247 0.35 18.07 18.23
N PRO A 248 0.99 18.51 19.33
CA PRO A 248 2.42 18.89 19.34
C PRO A 248 3.36 17.80 18.83
N SER A 249 3.03 16.53 19.08
CA SER A 249 3.80 15.36 18.62
C SER A 249 3.90 15.24 17.10
N PHE A 250 3.01 15.87 16.32
CA PHE A 250 3.21 15.99 14.89
C PHE A 250 4.47 16.81 14.57
N GLN A 251 4.62 17.97 15.19
CA GLN A 251 5.76 18.86 14.98
C GLN A 251 7.04 18.38 15.66
N ASP A 252 6.89 17.79 16.85
CA ASP A 252 8.01 17.32 17.69
C ASP A 252 8.53 15.93 17.29
N GLN A 253 7.77 15.16 16.49
CA GLN A 253 8.15 13.81 16.07
C GLN A 253 8.01 13.56 14.56
N LEU A 254 6.79 13.68 14.01
CA LEU A 254 6.50 13.25 12.64
C LEU A 254 7.11 14.17 11.57
N MET A 255 7.26 15.46 11.85
CA MET A 255 7.95 16.43 10.98
C MET A 255 9.48 16.30 10.98
N LEU A 256 10.05 15.45 11.84
CA LEU A 256 11.50 15.26 11.95
C LEU A 256 11.92 14.05 11.10
N GLY A 257 12.63 14.33 10.00
CA GLY A 257 13.08 13.30 9.05
C GLY A 257 14.05 12.29 9.64
N ILE A 258 14.22 11.16 8.94
CA ILE A 258 14.98 9.99 9.45
C ILE A 258 16.42 10.33 9.89
N ASP A 259 17.09 11.26 9.21
CA ASP A 259 18.44 11.71 9.57
C ASP A 259 18.51 12.39 10.94
N HIS A 260 17.47 13.12 11.34
CA HIS A 260 17.38 13.75 12.67
C HIS A 260 17.44 12.69 13.77
N TRP A 261 16.69 11.61 13.58
CA TRP A 261 16.55 10.53 14.55
C TRP A 261 17.76 9.60 14.55
N ARG A 262 18.28 9.24 13.36
CA ARG A 262 19.50 8.43 13.23
C ARG A 262 20.75 9.09 13.83
N SER A 263 20.78 10.41 13.96
CA SER A 263 21.89 11.12 14.64
C SER A 263 21.73 11.20 16.16
N ARG A 264 20.65 10.66 16.75
CA ARG A 264 20.29 10.78 18.17
C ARG A 264 19.99 9.44 18.84
N LEU A 265 19.36 8.53 18.11
CA LEU A 265 19.01 7.18 18.57
C LEU A 265 20.12 6.19 18.17
N GLN A 266 20.32 5.18 19.02
CA GLN A 266 21.27 4.10 18.74
C GLN A 266 20.67 3.14 17.69
N GLY A 267 21.52 2.59 16.82
CA GLY A 267 21.07 1.66 15.76
C GLY A 267 20.35 0.42 16.29
N ASP A 268 20.71 -0.01 17.51
CA ASP A 268 20.15 -1.19 18.19
C ASP A 268 18.65 -1.05 18.51
N PHE A 269 18.10 0.17 18.52
CA PHE A 269 16.65 0.38 18.60
C PHE A 269 15.89 -0.05 17.33
N GLY A 270 16.59 -0.36 16.23
CA GLY A 270 15.97 -0.84 15.00
C GLY A 270 15.54 0.27 14.02
N ILE A 271 16.17 1.44 14.11
CA ILE A 271 15.95 2.54 13.17
C ILE A 271 16.59 2.25 11.81
N ASP A 272 15.76 2.02 10.79
CA ASP A 272 16.16 1.71 9.41
C ASP A 272 16.45 3.00 8.61
N VAL A 273 17.19 2.92 7.50
CA VAL A 273 17.38 4.06 6.58
C VAL A 273 16.17 4.29 5.68
N ASN A 274 15.38 3.24 5.43
CA ASN A 274 14.34 3.22 4.41
C ASN A 274 12.97 3.73 4.88
N GLY A 275 12.80 4.05 6.17
CA GLY A 275 11.54 4.64 6.68
C GLY A 275 10.29 3.80 6.43
N LEU A 276 10.38 2.47 6.61
CA LEU A 276 9.36 1.49 6.23
C LEU A 276 8.21 1.35 7.25
N GLN A 277 7.69 2.47 7.77
CA GLN A 277 6.57 2.49 8.71
C GLN A 277 5.25 2.82 8.00
N GLY A 278 4.21 2.05 8.31
CA GLY A 278 2.86 2.23 7.78
C GLY A 278 2.01 3.25 8.54
N ILE A 279 0.87 3.57 7.93
CA ILE A 279 -0.23 4.36 8.50
C ILE A 279 -1.53 3.59 8.29
N SER A 280 -2.47 3.74 9.21
CA SER A 280 -3.79 3.09 9.16
C SER A 280 -4.87 4.05 9.63
N LEU A 281 -6.08 3.83 9.16
CA LEU A 281 -7.28 4.61 9.47
C LEU A 281 -8.35 3.66 10.00
N GLY A 282 -9.12 4.10 10.99
CA GLY A 282 -10.21 3.35 11.61
C GLY A 282 -10.85 4.14 12.75
N ASP A 283 -11.96 3.67 13.27
CA ASP A 283 -12.70 4.30 14.36
C ASP A 283 -12.23 3.67 15.68
N ALA A 284 -11.31 4.32 16.40
CA ALA A 284 -10.71 3.75 17.60
C ALA A 284 -11.61 3.89 18.83
N ASN A 285 -12.45 4.93 18.88
CA ASN A 285 -13.23 5.32 20.05
C ASN A 285 -14.75 5.07 19.92
N GLY A 286 -15.22 4.58 18.77
CA GLY A 286 -16.62 4.29 18.48
C GLY A 286 -17.48 5.53 18.17
N ASP A 287 -16.88 6.67 17.80
CA ASP A 287 -17.60 7.92 17.53
C ASP A 287 -18.04 8.11 16.06
N GLY A 288 -17.64 7.19 15.17
CA GLY A 288 -17.98 7.19 13.75
C GLY A 288 -17.09 8.07 12.88
N LEU A 289 -15.94 8.53 13.39
CA LEU A 289 -14.94 9.29 12.65
C LEU A 289 -13.67 8.44 12.41
N ASP A 290 -13.01 8.67 11.27
CA ASP A 290 -11.71 8.04 11.00
C ASP A 290 -10.60 8.70 11.84
N ASP A 291 -10.05 7.93 12.78
CA ASP A 291 -8.82 8.21 13.54
C ASP A 291 -7.58 7.77 12.75
N ILE A 292 -6.39 8.20 13.18
CA ILE A 292 -5.13 7.92 12.49
C ILE A 292 -4.14 7.19 13.40
N TYR A 293 -3.74 5.98 13.01
CA TYR A 293 -2.60 5.30 13.62
C TYR A 293 -1.37 5.37 12.71
N VAL A 294 -0.28 5.95 13.20
CA VAL A 294 1.02 6.06 12.54
C VAL A 294 2.04 5.15 13.25
N CYS A 295 2.49 4.11 12.54
CA CYS A 295 3.59 3.26 13.01
C CYS A 295 4.91 4.04 13.02
N GLN A 296 5.89 3.63 13.82
CA GLN A 296 7.18 4.30 13.93
C GLN A 296 8.39 3.35 13.87
N GLN A 297 9.54 3.93 13.52
CA GLN A 297 10.84 3.28 13.67
C GLN A 297 11.12 3.02 15.15
N GLY A 298 11.84 1.94 15.45
CA GLY A 298 12.12 1.62 16.85
C GLY A 298 13.01 2.66 17.53
N GLY A 299 12.75 2.90 18.80
CA GLY A 299 13.25 4.03 19.60
C GLY A 299 12.33 5.25 19.59
N LEU A 300 11.24 5.24 18.82
CA LEU A 300 10.22 6.29 18.79
C LEU A 300 8.84 5.69 19.13
N PRO A 301 8.02 6.36 19.96
CA PRO A 301 6.69 5.88 20.29
C PRO A 301 5.76 5.98 19.08
N ASN A 302 5.06 4.89 18.75
CA ASN A 302 3.92 4.89 17.82
C ASN A 302 2.89 5.98 18.17
N LYS A 303 2.09 6.39 17.17
CA LYS A 303 1.12 7.47 17.34
C LYS A 303 -0.30 7.09 16.96
N LEU A 304 -1.23 7.15 17.91
CA LEU A 304 -2.67 7.15 17.68
C LEU A 304 -3.22 8.56 17.90
N TYR A 305 -3.88 9.08 16.87
CA TYR A 305 -4.53 10.38 16.86
C TYR A 305 -6.03 10.22 16.71
N VAL A 306 -6.79 10.63 17.73
CA VAL A 306 -8.26 10.64 17.68
C VAL A 306 -8.76 11.94 17.04
N ARG A 307 -9.79 11.85 16.19
CA ARG A 307 -10.37 12.95 15.44
C ARG A 307 -11.49 13.64 16.20
N ASN A 308 -11.34 14.94 16.41
CA ASN A 308 -12.38 15.79 16.98
C ASN A 308 -13.42 16.17 15.90
N LEU A 309 -14.66 16.45 16.33
CA LEU A 309 -15.77 16.91 15.46
C LEU A 309 -15.46 18.19 14.65
N ASN A 310 -14.51 19.00 15.09
CA ASN A 310 -14.04 20.20 14.37
C ASN A 310 -12.97 19.89 13.29
N GLY A 311 -12.61 18.62 13.10
CA GLY A 311 -11.60 18.14 12.14
C GLY A 311 -10.16 18.17 12.64
N THR A 312 -9.88 18.51 13.90
CA THR A 312 -8.53 18.47 14.48
C THR A 312 -8.21 17.10 15.06
N LEU A 313 -6.94 16.80 15.23
CA LEU A 313 -6.45 15.56 15.84
C LEU A 313 -5.91 15.80 17.26
N LYS A 314 -6.18 14.87 18.18
CA LYS A 314 -5.55 14.77 19.51
C LYS A 314 -4.68 13.52 19.57
N ASP A 315 -3.41 13.65 19.95
CA ASP A 315 -2.57 12.50 20.34
C ASP A 315 -3.12 11.86 21.63
N VAL A 316 -3.49 10.58 21.55
CA VAL A 316 -3.97 9.77 22.69
C VAL A 316 -3.08 8.56 22.96
N SER A 317 -1.97 8.41 22.24
CA SER A 317 -1.17 7.17 22.13
C SER A 317 -0.84 6.51 23.48
N ALA A 318 -0.40 7.31 24.45
CA ALA A 318 -0.04 6.86 25.79
C ALA A 318 -1.26 6.63 26.71
N GLU A 319 -2.36 7.35 26.49
CA GLU A 319 -3.64 7.14 27.19
C GLU A 319 -4.28 5.82 26.73
N SER A 320 -4.20 5.53 25.42
CA SER A 320 -4.66 4.31 24.74
C SER A 320 -3.79 3.07 24.96
N GLY A 321 -2.57 3.23 25.50
CA GLY A 321 -1.63 2.12 25.74
C GLY A 321 -0.94 1.57 24.49
N VAL A 322 -0.81 2.39 23.44
CA VAL A 322 -0.32 1.99 22.10
C VAL A 322 0.94 2.73 21.65
N ASP A 323 1.59 3.48 22.54
CA ASP A 323 2.79 4.29 22.28
C ASP A 323 4.10 3.47 22.23
N TRP A 324 4.04 2.23 21.73
CA TRP A 324 5.17 1.31 21.67
C TRP A 324 6.40 1.92 21.00
N MET A 325 7.56 1.69 21.62
CA MET A 325 8.86 2.15 21.14
C MET A 325 9.56 1.13 20.25
N GLU A 326 9.01 -0.07 20.11
CA GLU A 326 9.51 -1.12 19.24
C GLU A 326 9.19 -0.86 17.77
N LEU A 327 10.10 -1.29 16.87
CA LEU A 327 9.93 -1.13 15.42
C LEU A 327 8.60 -1.73 14.93
N THR A 328 7.67 -0.84 14.57
CA THR A 328 6.34 -1.21 14.08
C THR A 328 6.26 -0.87 12.59
N ARG A 329 5.81 -1.82 11.78
CA ARG A 329 5.81 -1.71 10.31
C ARG A 329 4.40 -1.56 9.73
N ALA A 330 3.42 -2.27 10.28
CA ALA A 330 2.03 -2.17 9.86
C ALA A 330 1.08 -2.39 11.05
N VAL A 331 -0.11 -1.82 10.93
CA VAL A 331 -1.24 -1.96 11.85
C VAL A 331 -2.54 -1.95 11.04
N LEU A 332 -3.50 -2.78 11.44
CA LEU A 332 -4.85 -2.79 10.91
C LEU A 332 -5.83 -2.54 12.04
N PHE A 333 -6.79 -1.65 11.80
CA PHE A 333 -8.05 -1.64 12.53
C PHE A 333 -8.96 -2.74 11.97
N VAL A 334 -9.52 -3.57 12.84
CA VAL A 334 -10.37 -4.72 12.46
C VAL A 334 -11.17 -5.18 13.66
N ASP A 335 -12.47 -5.42 13.52
CA ASP A 335 -13.30 -6.10 14.53
C ASP A 335 -12.94 -7.60 14.51
N LEU A 336 -12.25 -8.13 15.55
CA LEU A 336 -11.74 -9.52 15.55
C LEU A 336 -12.64 -10.51 16.29
N ASP A 337 -13.48 -10.05 17.22
CA ASP A 337 -14.39 -10.91 17.99
C ASP A 337 -15.89 -10.64 17.76
N ASN A 338 -16.21 -9.68 16.87
CA ASN A 338 -17.54 -9.32 16.42
C ASN A 338 -18.39 -8.67 17.54
N ASP A 339 -17.78 -7.84 18.38
CA ASP A 339 -18.51 -7.03 19.38
C ASP A 339 -18.95 -5.64 18.84
N GLY A 340 -18.31 -5.18 17.76
CA GLY A 340 -18.65 -3.95 17.03
C GLY A 340 -17.68 -2.78 17.26
N ASP A 341 -16.64 -2.93 18.09
CA ASP A 341 -15.50 -2.01 18.09
C ASP A 341 -14.38 -2.45 17.10
N GLN A 342 -13.33 -1.64 16.97
CA GLN A 342 -12.18 -1.97 16.10
C GLN A 342 -10.93 -2.26 16.95
N ASP A 343 -10.51 -3.51 16.95
CA ASP A 343 -9.25 -3.98 17.51
C ASP A 343 -8.04 -3.56 16.66
N LEU A 344 -6.83 -3.76 17.21
CA LEU A 344 -5.59 -3.61 16.45
C LEU A 344 -4.89 -4.95 16.21
N ALA A 345 -4.62 -5.25 14.94
CA ALA A 345 -3.65 -6.27 14.53
C ALA A 345 -2.35 -5.60 14.07
N LEU A 346 -1.21 -5.93 14.71
CA LEU A 346 0.07 -5.23 14.50
C LEU A 346 1.20 -6.15 14.01
N ALA A 347 2.08 -5.59 13.18
CA ALA A 347 3.34 -6.18 12.75
C ALA A 347 4.53 -5.42 13.35
N GLN A 348 5.03 -5.93 14.48
CA GLN A 348 6.12 -5.34 15.27
C GLN A 348 7.41 -6.14 15.07
N GLY A 349 8.07 -5.89 13.93
CA GLY A 349 9.29 -6.57 13.53
C GLY A 349 9.09 -8.08 13.37
N TRP A 350 9.57 -8.86 14.35
CA TRP A 350 9.46 -10.32 14.37
C TRP A 350 8.22 -10.85 15.07
N TYR A 351 7.32 -9.99 15.55
CA TYR A 351 6.11 -10.37 16.28
C TYR A 351 4.88 -9.84 15.57
N TRP A 352 3.84 -10.67 15.50
CA TRP A 352 2.49 -10.16 15.32
C TRP A 352 1.77 -10.15 16.65
N MET A 353 0.93 -9.15 16.86
CA MET A 353 0.16 -8.95 18.08
C MET A 353 -1.30 -8.64 17.75
N LEU A 354 -2.21 -9.06 18.62
CA LEU A 354 -3.60 -8.58 18.61
C LEU A 354 -3.88 -7.87 19.93
N MET A 355 -4.57 -6.75 19.82
CA MET A 355 -4.95 -5.87 20.92
C MET A 355 -6.47 -5.72 20.92
N GLU A 356 -7.11 -6.17 22.01
CA GLU A 356 -8.55 -5.99 22.25
C GLU A 356 -8.81 -4.53 22.60
N ASN A 357 -9.72 -3.88 21.89
CA ASN A 357 -10.24 -2.56 22.25
C ASN A 357 -11.33 -2.72 23.35
N ASN A 358 -11.88 -1.61 23.83
CA ASN A 358 -12.92 -1.61 24.87
C ASN A 358 -14.08 -0.66 24.55
N GLY A 359 -14.27 -0.37 23.26
CA GLY A 359 -15.21 0.60 22.71
C GLY A 359 -14.86 2.06 23.03
N ALA A 360 -13.66 2.35 23.54
CA ALA A 360 -13.24 3.70 23.94
C ALA A 360 -11.77 4.02 23.57
N GLY A 361 -11.14 3.22 22.70
CA GLY A 361 -9.78 3.41 22.24
C GLY A 361 -8.71 3.08 23.28
N ILE A 362 -9.00 2.19 24.23
CA ILE A 362 -8.03 1.71 25.24
C ILE A 362 -7.71 0.24 24.96
N PHE A 363 -6.49 -0.03 24.52
CA PHE A 363 -6.14 -1.31 23.91
C PHE A 363 -5.39 -2.24 24.88
N THR A 364 -5.86 -3.49 25.01
CA THR A 364 -5.27 -4.51 25.89
C THR A 364 -4.70 -5.68 25.09
N LYS A 365 -3.43 -6.04 25.33
CA LYS A 365 -2.77 -7.09 24.55
C LYS A 365 -3.36 -8.47 24.82
N ARG A 366 -3.88 -9.11 23.76
CA ARG A 366 -4.47 -10.46 23.80
C ARG A 366 -3.49 -11.55 23.45
N THR A 367 -2.71 -11.32 22.40
CA THR A 367 -1.71 -12.27 21.93
C THR A 367 -0.48 -11.56 21.41
N GLU A 368 0.64 -12.24 21.51
CA GLU A 368 1.92 -11.87 20.94
C GLU A 368 2.55 -13.17 20.47
N THR A 369 2.86 -13.28 19.18
CA THR A 369 3.44 -14.49 18.61
C THR A 369 4.58 -14.13 17.67
N LYS A 370 5.71 -14.82 17.89
CA LYS A 370 6.90 -14.63 17.06
C LYS A 370 6.67 -15.26 15.67
N ALA A 371 6.78 -14.45 14.64
CA ALA A 371 6.77 -14.86 13.25
C ALA A 371 8.10 -15.55 12.84
N PRO A 372 8.09 -16.40 11.81
CA PRO A 372 9.31 -17.05 11.30
C PRO A 372 10.27 -16.08 10.60
N SER A 373 9.80 -14.89 10.22
CA SER A 373 10.56 -13.82 9.57
C SER A 373 10.10 -12.44 10.04
N ASN A 374 10.81 -11.40 9.65
CA ASN A 374 10.38 -10.01 9.82
C ASN A 374 9.06 -9.78 9.05
N LEU A 375 8.12 -9.06 9.66
CA LEU A 375 6.80 -8.76 9.11
C LEU A 375 6.76 -7.33 8.57
N HIS A 376 6.36 -7.16 7.32
CA HIS A 376 6.40 -5.86 6.64
C HIS A 376 5.03 -5.25 6.35
N SER A 377 3.99 -6.08 6.25
CA SER A 377 2.62 -5.67 5.97
C SER A 377 1.65 -6.70 6.55
N LEU A 378 0.40 -6.31 6.73
CA LEU A 378 -0.71 -7.15 7.15
C LEU A 378 -1.88 -6.96 6.19
N ALA A 379 -2.71 -7.99 6.05
CA ALA A 379 -4.00 -7.92 5.39
C ALA A 379 -4.98 -8.80 6.16
N ALA A 380 -6.22 -8.32 6.31
CA ALA A 380 -7.34 -9.08 6.85
C ALA A 380 -8.41 -9.23 5.76
N ALA A 381 -9.08 -10.39 5.72
CA ALA A 381 -10.17 -10.68 4.82
C ALA A 381 -11.00 -11.84 5.39
N ASP A 382 -12.32 -11.76 5.24
CA ASP A 382 -13.23 -12.90 5.35
C ASP A 382 -13.15 -13.72 4.03
N TYR A 383 -13.22 -15.06 4.10
CA TYR A 383 -12.72 -15.96 3.04
C TYR A 383 -13.61 -17.19 2.75
#